data_AF-A0A522ATQ8-F1
#
_entry.id   AF-A0A522ATQ8-F1
#
_cell.length_a   1.000
_cell.length_b   1.000
_cell.length_c   1.000
_cell.angle_alpha   90.00
_cell.angle_beta   90.00
_cell.angle_gamma   90.00
#
_symmetry.space_group_name_H-M   'P 1'
#
loop_
_entity.id
_entity.type
_entity.pdbx_description
1 polymer ?
#
loop_
_entity_poly.entity_id
_entity_poly.type
_entity_poly.pdbx_seq_one_letter_code
_entity_poly.pdbx_strand_id
1 'polypeptide(L)'
;MLKRARAHGATAIAIVLDLPPDLVLARNAGRPDRVVPEPAVRRQLAMLTSVTDPVLTAEGFAIVRRVRTDADLAAVRIEDGAPESRLGDP
;
A
#
# COMPACT_ATOMS: atom_id res chain seq x y z
N MET A 1 7.14 -9.97 6.61
CA MET A 1 6.94 -10.25 5.17
C MET A 1 8.20 -10.02 4.36
N LEU A 2 8.88 -8.89 4.51
CA LEU A 2 10.13 -8.57 3.76
C LEU A 2 11.23 -9.62 3.87
N LYS A 3 11.44 -10.20 5.06
CA LYS A 3 12.38 -11.31 5.25
C LYS A 3 12.06 -12.53 4.36
N ARG A 4 10.78 -12.85 4.18
CA ARG A 4 10.34 -13.96 3.31
C ARG A 4 10.53 -13.60 1.84
N ALA A 5 10.15 -12.39 1.44
CA ALA A 5 10.37 -11.92 0.07
C ALA A 5 11.85 -12.03 -0.34
N ARG A 6 12.74 -11.51 0.52
CA ARG A 6 14.20 -11.64 0.33
C ARG A 6 14.66 -13.09 0.24
N ALA A 7 14.19 -13.97 1.11
CA ALA A 7 14.56 -15.38 1.11
C ALA A 7 14.17 -16.12 -0.18
N HIS A 8 13.18 -15.61 -0.91
CA HIS A 8 12.72 -16.17 -2.19
C HIS A 8 13.13 -15.32 -3.40
N GLY A 9 14.03 -14.34 -3.22
CA GLY A 9 14.45 -13.45 -4.31
C GLY A 9 13.34 -12.56 -4.89
N ALA A 10 12.23 -12.40 -4.17
CA ALA A 10 11.08 -11.62 -4.60
C ALA A 10 11.22 -10.15 -4.19
N THR A 11 10.84 -9.26 -5.11
CA THR A 11 10.75 -7.81 -4.86
C THR A 11 9.52 -7.49 -4.03
N ALA A 12 9.68 -6.72 -2.95
CA ALA A 12 8.55 -6.23 -2.17
C ALA A 12 8.17 -4.81 -2.60
N ILE A 13 6.88 -4.59 -2.84
CA ILE A 13 6.29 -3.30 -3.21
C ILE A 13 5.28 -2.90 -2.13
N ALA A 14 5.32 -1.65 -1.69
CA ALA A 14 4.31 -1.07 -0.80
C ALA A 14 3.32 -0.23 -1.62
N ILE A 15 2.04 -0.58 -1.56
CA ILE A 15 0.93 0.25 -2.06
C ILE A 15 0.19 0.77 -0.83
N VAL A 16 0.31 2.07 -0.57
CA VAL A 16 -0.23 2.71 0.64
C VAL A 16 -1.48 3.51 0.27
N LEU A 17 -2.62 3.13 0.84
CA LEU A 17 -3.90 3.82 0.65
C LEU A 17 -4.08 4.86 1.78
N ASP A 18 -3.65 6.08 1.52
CA ASP A 18 -3.61 7.22 2.44
C ASP A 18 -4.73 8.22 2.10
N LEU A 19 -5.95 7.70 2.10
CA LEU A 19 -7.15 8.42 1.68
C LEU A 19 -7.72 9.30 2.81
N PRO A 20 -8.55 10.31 2.48
CA PRO A 20 -9.16 11.17 3.49
C PRO A 20 -9.96 10.36 4.53
N PRO A 21 -9.81 10.65 5.84
CA PRO A 21 -10.48 9.92 6.91
C PRO A 21 -12.00 9.79 6.72
N ASP A 22 -12.67 10.87 6.32
CA ASP A 22 -14.12 10.89 6.14
C ASP A 22 -14.59 9.93 5.04
N LEU A 23 -13.82 9.84 3.95
CA LEU A 23 -14.08 8.88 2.87
C LEU A 23 -13.93 7.44 3.36
N VAL A 24 -12.87 7.16 4.13
CA VAL A 24 -12.61 5.82 4.68
C VAL A 24 -13.70 5.41 5.67
N LEU A 25 -14.13 6.33 6.53
CA LEU A 25 -15.20 6.10 7.50
C LEU A 25 -16.55 5.87 6.82
N ALA A 26 -16.91 6.72 5.85
CA ALA A 26 -18.14 6.57 5.08
C ALA A 26 -18.18 5.24 4.33
N ARG A 27 -17.08 4.86 3.67
CA ARG A 27 -16.95 3.55 2.99
C ARG A 27 -17.06 2.39 3.95
N ASN A 28 -16.44 2.48 5.13
CA ASN A 28 -16.51 1.44 6.14
C ASN A 28 -17.95 1.26 6.67
N ALA A 29 -18.66 2.36 6.94
CA ALA A 29 -20.03 2.33 7.41
C ALA A 29 -21.01 1.74 6.37
N GLY A 30 -20.75 1.96 5.08
CA GLY A 30 -21.54 1.42 3.98
C GLY A 30 -21.13 0.02 3.50
N ARG A 31 -20.25 -0.70 4.21
CA ARG A 31 -19.80 -2.03 3.77
C ARG A 31 -20.96 -3.02 3.78
N PRO A 32 -21.15 -3.81 2.70
CA PRO A 32 -22.23 -4.80 2.62
C PRO A 32 -22.02 -5.97 3.58
N ASP A 33 -20.77 -6.28 3.91
CA ASP A 33 -20.40 -7.38 4.80
C ASP A 33 -20.18 -6.87 6.23
N ARG A 34 -19.00 -7.14 6.79
CA ARG A 34 -18.60 -6.70 8.12
C ARG A 34 -18.16 -5.23 8.11
N VAL A 35 -18.88 -4.41 8.85
CA VAL A 35 -18.45 -3.06 9.27
C VAL A 35 -17.41 -3.19 10.38
N VAL A 36 -16.27 -2.53 10.22
CA VAL A 36 -15.23 -2.48 11.27
C VAL A 36 -15.63 -1.40 12.29
N PRO A 37 -15.47 -1.61 13.61
CA PRO A 37 -15.73 -0.58 14.60
C PRO A 37 -14.93 0.70 14.29
N GLU A 38 -15.62 1.85 14.27
CA GLU A 38 -15.02 3.14 13.95
C GLU A 38 -13.74 3.46 14.74
N PRO A 39 -13.64 3.20 16.06
CA PRO A 39 -12.40 3.43 16.80
C PRO A 39 -11.19 2.65 16.25
N ALA A 40 -11.41 1.45 15.71
CA ALA A 40 -10.35 0.67 15.09
C ALA A 40 -9.90 1.29 13.76
N VAL A 41 -10.84 1.80 12.96
CA VAL A 41 -10.53 2.51 11.71
C VAL A 41 -9.74 3.79 12.01
N ARG A 42 -10.19 4.59 12.99
CA ARG A 42 -9.48 5.81 13.41
C ARG A 42 -8.09 5.52 13.93
N ARG A 43 -7.92 4.45 14.72
CA ARG A 43 -6.60 4.01 15.18
C ARG A 43 -5.69 3.64 14.00
N GLN A 44 -6.19 2.92 13.01
CA GLN A 44 -5.42 2.57 11.83
C GLN A 44 -5.01 3.82 11.02
N LEU A 45 -5.92 4.77 10.83
CA LEU A 45 -5.62 6.05 10.18
C LEU A 45 -4.55 6.84 10.94
N ALA A 46 -4.65 6.89 12.28
CA ALA A 46 -3.64 7.54 13.11
C ALA A 46 -2.26 6.82 13.08
N MET A 47 -2.25 5.50 12.91
CA MET A 47 -1.00 4.77 12.66
C MET A 47 -0.44 5.07 11.26
N LEU A 48 -1.31 5.25 10.27
CA LEU A 48 -0.88 5.50 8.90
C LEU A 48 -0.14 6.83 8.73
N THR A 49 -0.48 7.85 9.53
CA THR A 49 0.19 9.15 9.49
C THR A 49 1.67 9.09 9.89
N SER A 50 2.07 8.08 10.69
CA SER A 50 3.48 7.87 11.05
C SER A 50 4.24 7.02 10.04
N VAL A 51 3.54 6.32 9.14
CA VAL A 51 4.15 5.51 8.08
C VAL A 51 4.47 6.40 6.90
N THR A 52 5.72 6.87 6.83
CA THR A 52 6.21 7.70 5.73
C THR A 52 6.92 6.86 4.66
N ASP A 53 7.03 7.40 3.45
CA ASP A 53 7.70 6.69 2.35
C ASP A 53 9.18 6.40 2.65
N PRO A 54 9.96 7.30 3.30
CA PRO A 54 11.32 6.99 3.74
C PRO A 54 11.40 5.82 4.73
N VAL A 55 10.43 5.70 5.66
CA VAL A 55 10.37 4.58 6.61
C VAL A 55 10.19 3.26 5.86
N LEU A 56 9.25 3.22 4.90
CA LEU A 56 8.98 2.02 4.10
C LEU A 56 10.17 1.64 3.21
N THR A 57 10.81 2.63 2.57
CA THR A 57 12.02 2.38 1.79
C THR A 57 13.14 1.83 2.66
N ALA A 58 13.33 2.36 3.88
CA ALA A 58 14.34 1.86 4.82
C ALA A 58 14.06 0.44 5.34
N GLU A 59 12.78 0.05 5.48
CA GLU A 59 12.40 -1.34 5.77
C GLU A 59 12.82 -2.29 4.62
N GLY A 60 12.86 -1.76 3.39
CA GLY A 60 13.36 -2.40 2.18
C GLY A 60 12.29 -2.81 1.20
N PHE A 61 11.22 -2.02 1.10
CA PHE A 61 10.36 -2.01 -0.07
C PHE A 61 11.11 -1.35 -1.24
N ALA A 62 11.14 -2.00 -2.40
CA ALA A 62 11.83 -1.49 -3.57
C ALA A 62 11.06 -0.34 -4.25
N ILE A 63 9.73 -0.39 -4.15
CA ILE A 63 8.82 0.62 -4.69
C ILE A 63 7.81 0.95 -3.61
N VAL A 64 7.62 2.24 -3.36
CA VAL A 64 6.55 2.76 -2.48
C VAL A 64 5.63 3.62 -3.34
N ARG A 65 4.37 3.19 -3.49
CA ARG A 65 3.33 3.95 -4.17
C ARG A 65 2.26 4.35 -3.17
N ARG A 66 2.10 5.65 -2.97
CA ARG A 66 1.05 6.19 -2.09
C ARG A 66 -0.07 6.82 -2.90
N VAL A 67 -1.29 6.48 -2.53
CA VAL A 67 -2.53 6.96 -3.16
C VAL A 67 -3.28 7.77 -2.14
N ARG A 68 -3.60 9.03 -2.46
CA ARG A 68 -4.17 9.98 -1.51
C ARG A 68 -5.56 10.47 -1.84
N THR A 69 -6.01 10.26 -3.07
CA THR A 69 -7.33 10.73 -3.51
C THR A 69 -8.16 9.58 -4.05
N ASP A 70 -9.47 9.77 -4.07
CA ASP A 70 -10.37 8.77 -4.64
C ASP A 70 -10.22 8.64 -6.15
N ALA A 71 -9.94 9.76 -6.83
CA ALA A 71 -9.68 9.77 -8.27
C ALA A 71 -8.40 8.98 -8.60
N ASP A 72 -7.31 9.20 -7.85
CA ASP A 72 -6.08 8.43 -8.04
C ASP A 72 -6.31 6.95 -7.76
N LEU A 73 -7.08 6.62 -6.72
CA LEU A 73 -7.43 5.24 -6.39
C LEU A 73 -8.18 4.56 -7.53
N ALA A 74 -9.17 5.23 -8.10
CA ALA A 74 -9.94 4.71 -9.23
C ALA A 74 -9.07 4.50 -10.48
N ALA A 75 -7.97 5.24 -10.61
CA ALA A 75 -7.03 5.11 -11.72
C ALA A 75 -5.95 4.04 -11.49
N VAL A 76 -5.79 3.51 -10.27
CA VAL A 76 -4.78 2.48 -9.98
C VAL A 76 -5.06 1.22 -10.79
N ARG A 77 -4.03 0.77 -11.51
CA ARG A 77 -3.99 -0.54 -12.16
C ARG A 77 -2.76 -1.29 -11.71
N ILE A 78 -2.91 -2.60 -11.53
CA ILE A 78 -1.81 -3.52 -11.30
C ILE A 78 -1.70 -4.36 -12.56
N GLU A 79 -0.53 -4.34 -13.16
CA GLU A 79 -0.22 -5.04 -14.39
C GLU A 79 0.97 -5.95 -14.14
N ASP A 80 0.98 -7.11 -14.78
CA ASP A 80 2.13 -8.01 -14.74
C ASP A 80 3.27 -7.36 -15.52
N GLY A 81 4.36 -7.02 -14.82
CA GLY A 81 5.61 -6.66 -15.48
C GLY A 81 6.31 -7.93 -15.98
N ALA A 82 6.67 -7.98 -17.26
CA ALA A 82 7.68 -8.94 -17.69
C ALA A 82 8.96 -8.71 -16.85
N PRO A 83 9.64 -9.74 -16.34
CA PRO A 83 10.92 -9.52 -15.69
C PRO A 83 11.83 -8.85 -16.72
N GLU A 84 12.36 -7.66 -16.42
CA GLU A 84 13.45 -7.09 -17.20
C GLU A 84 14.58 -8.13 -17.21
N SER A 85 14.68 -8.85 -18.34
CA SER A 85 15.84 -9.65 -18.65
C SER A 85 17.04 -8.72 -18.52
N ARG A 86 17.95 -9.07 -17.60
CA ARG A 86 19.27 -8.45 -17.48
C ARG A 86 19.96 -8.60 -18.83
N LEU A 87 19.76 -7.63 -19.72
CA LEU A 87 20.48 -7.51 -20.97
C LEU A 87 21.68 -6.62 -20.68
N GLY A 88 22.83 -7.26 -20.44
CA GLY A 88 24.11 -6.60 -20.25
C GLY A 88 25.02 -7.32 -19.26
N ASP A 89 25.53 -8.49 -19.65
CA ASP A 89 26.98 -8.79 -19.71
C ASP A 89 27.21 -10.23 -20.20
N PRO A 90 28.33 -10.53 -20.90
CA PRO A 90 29.49 -9.68 -21.19
C PRO A 90 29.64 -9.26 -22.67
#